data_AF-L8JZT8-F1
#
_entry.id   AF-L8JZT8-F1
#
_cell.length_a   1.000
_cell.length_b   1.000
_cell.length_c   1.000
_cell.angle_alpha   90.00
_cell.angle_beta   90.00
_cell.angle_gamma   90.00
#
_symmetry.space_group_name_H-M   'P 1'
#
loop_
_entity.id
_entity.type
_entity.pdbx_description
1 polymer ?
#
loop_
_entity_poly.entity_id
_entity_poly.type
_entity_poly.pdbx_seq_one_letter_code
_entity_poly.pdbx_strand_id
1 'polypeptide(L)' 'MMEWLIVFVGLVLLFQIAVFFMIRAKRKKDKRENVIEKYNIRTPADAFRLLQDHSLPDNDRKKIERLYRGE' A
#
# COMPACT_ATOMS: atom_id res chain seq x y z
N MET A 1 26.42 16.36 -30.20
CA MET A 1 26.79 15.76 -28.88
C MET A 1 26.06 16.41 -27.71
N MET A 2 26.07 17.75 -27.59
CA MET A 2 25.46 18.46 -26.46
C MET A 2 23.93 18.29 -26.39
N GLU A 3 23.23 18.30 -27.53
CA GLU A 3 21.76 18.11 -27.56
C GLU A 3 21.34 16.70 -27.10
N TRP A 4 22.08 15.67 -27.50
CA TRP A 4 21.81 14.29 -27.08
C TRP A 4 22.01 14.09 -25.57
N LEU A 5 22.98 14.79 -24.97
CA LEU A 5 23.16 14.82 -23.52
C LEU A 5 21.97 15.47 -22.80
N ILE A 6 21.43 16.57 -23.33
CA ILE A 6 20.26 17.25 -22.76
C ILE A 6 19.03 16.36 -22.81
N VAL A 7 18.80 15.68 -23.93
CA VAL A 7 17.70 14.72 -24.10
C VAL A 7 17.84 13.56 -23.11
N PHE A 8 19.05 13.01 -22.97
CA PHE A 8 19.33 11.92 -22.02
C PHE A 8 19.07 12.33 -20.57
N VAL A 9 19.56 13.49 -20.15
CA VAL A 9 19.34 14.03 -18.79
C VAL A 9 17.85 14.29 -18.54
N GLY A 10 17.13 14.85 -19.51
CA GLY A 10 15.68 15.05 -19.41
C GLY A 10 14.91 13.74 -19.21
N LEU A 11 15.30 12.68 -19.91
CA LEU A 11 14.68 11.36 -19.81
C LEU A 11 14.95 10.71 -18.45
N VAL A 12 16.17 10.83 -17.93
CA VAL A 12 16.52 10.35 -16.58
C VAL A 12 15.73 11.09 -15.49
N LEU A 13 15.55 12.41 -15.62
CA LEU A 13 14.74 13.20 -14.68
C LEU A 13 13.28 12.77 -14.67
N LEU A 14 12.69 12.50 -15.84
CA LEU A 14 11.33 11.95 -15.93
C LEU A 14 11.24 10.57 -15.28
N PHE A 15 12.24 9.73 -15.47
CA PHE A 15 12.31 8.41 -14.83
C PHE A 15 12.38 8.52 -13.30
N GLN A 16 13.14 9.46 -12.75
CA GLN A 16 13.20 9.70 -11.30
C GLN A 16 11.83 10.08 -10.72
N ILE A 17 11.06 10.91 -11.42
CA ILE A 17 9.70 11.28 -11.01
C ILE A 17 8.82 10.03 -10.98
N ALA A 18 8.86 9.18 -12.01
CA ALA A 18 8.10 7.94 -12.06
C ALA A 18 8.46 6.98 -10.90
N VAL A 19 9.75 6.81 -10.62
CA VAL A 19 10.23 5.99 -9.49
C VAL A 19 9.78 6.57 -8.15
N PHE A 20 9.83 7.89 -7.98
CA PHE A 20 9.35 8.55 -6.76
C PHE A 20 7.87 8.29 -6.50
N PHE A 21 7.03 8.39 -7.53
CA PHE A 21 5.61 8.06 -7.42
C PHE A 21 5.38 6.56 -7.14
N MET A 22 6.15 5.67 -7.75
CA MET A 22 6.06 4.23 -7.51
C MET A 22 6.43 3.87 -6.06
N ILE A 23 7.51 4.45 -5.52
CA ILE A 23 7.92 4.26 -4.12
C ILE A 23 6.85 4.83 -3.18
N ARG A 24 6.30 6.02 -3.48
CA ARG A 24 5.24 6.63 -2.67
C ARG A 24 3.96 5.80 -2.69
N ALA A 25 3.61 5.20 -3.83
CA ALA A 25 2.48 4.29 -3.96
C ALA A 25 2.73 2.98 -3.19
N LYS A 26 3.95 2.43 -3.25
CA LYS A 26 4.35 1.22 -2.51
C LYS A 26 4.26 1.42 -1.00
N ARG A 27 4.80 2.52 -0.46
CA ARG A 27 4.64 2.87 0.97
C ARG A 27 3.17 3.06 1.39
N LYS A 28 2.29 3.44 0.46
CA LYS A 28 0.84 3.53 0.70
C LYS A 28 0.19 2.15 0.78
N LYS A 29 0.73 1.15 0.07
CA LYS A 29 0.35 -0.27 0.21
C LYS A 29 0.88 -0.86 1.52
N ASP A 30 2.12 -0.57 1.93
CA ASP A 30 2.65 -0.98 3.24
C ASP A 30 1.77 -0.48 4.41
N LYS A 31 1.21 0.74 4.29
CA LYS A 31 0.25 1.25 5.28
C LYS A 31 -1.10 0.51 5.30
N ARG A 32 -1.48 -0.20 4.24
CA ARG A 32 -2.63 -1.12 4.25
C ARG A 32 -2.28 -2.43 4.95
N GLU A 33 -1.06 -2.94 4.77
CA GLU A 33 -0.53 -4.09 5.51
C GLU A 33 -0.43 -3.84 7.01
N ASN A 34 -0.36 -2.58 7.45
CA ASN A 34 -0.29 -2.24 8.87
C ASN A 34 -1.44 -2.84 9.70
N VAL A 35 -2.64 -3.08 9.15
CA VAL A 35 -3.74 -3.75 9.90
C VAL A 35 -3.54 -5.27 9.95
N ILE A 36 -2.96 -5.84 8.90
CA ILE A 36 -2.59 -7.26 8.83
C ILE A 36 -1.50 -7.55 9.86
N GLU A 37 -0.50 -6.68 10.00
CA GLU A 37 0.54 -6.79 11.02
C GLU A 37 0.04 -6.47 12.44
N LYS A 38 -0.71 -5.36 12.60
CA LYS A 38 -1.22 -4.91 13.91
C LYS A 38 -2.13 -5.94 14.58
N TYR A 39 -2.88 -6.70 13.80
CA TYR A 39 -3.77 -7.76 14.29
C TYR A 39 -3.31 -9.17 13.90
N ASN A 40 -2.09 -9.32 13.36
CA ASN A 40 -1.49 -10.58 12.90
C ASN A 40 -2.44 -11.48 12.07
N ILE A 41 -3.14 -10.87 11.11
CA ILE A 41 -4.13 -11.54 10.28
C ILE A 41 -3.42 -12.36 9.20
N ARG A 42 -3.26 -13.67 9.41
CA ARG A 42 -2.59 -14.55 8.44
C ARG A 42 -3.57 -15.32 7.56
N THR A 43 -4.80 -15.50 8.03
CA THR A 43 -5.84 -16.27 7.33
C THR A 43 -7.18 -15.53 7.26
N PRO A 44 -8.05 -15.86 6.30
CA PRO A 44 -9.41 -15.29 6.22
C PRO A 44 -10.25 -15.57 7.48
N ALA A 45 -9.98 -16.68 8.16
CA ALA A 45 -10.63 -17.04 9.42
C ALA A 45 -10.24 -16.08 10.57
N ASP A 46 -8.98 -15.63 10.62
CA ASP A 46 -8.53 -14.64 11.61
C ASP A 46 -9.19 -13.28 11.37
N ALA A 47 -9.30 -12.87 10.11
CA ALA A 47 -10.00 -11.64 9.72
C ALA A 47 -11.49 -11.68 10.15
N PHE A 48 -12.14 -12.83 10.00
CA PHE A 48 -13.53 -13.02 10.41
C PHE A 48 -13.71 -13.00 11.94
N ARG A 49 -12.79 -13.62 12.69
CA ARG A 49 -12.81 -13.56 14.17
C ARG A 49 -12.63 -12.15 14.68
N LEU A 50 -11.74 -11.37 14.05
CA LEU A 50 -11.57 -9.96 14.37
C LEU A 50 -12.82 -9.13 14.01
N LEU A 51 -13.47 -9.37 12.87
CA LEU A 51 -14.72 -8.67 12.51
C LEU A 51 -15.88 -8.84 13.50
N GLN A 52 -15.87 -9.94 14.25
CA GLN A 52 -16.82 -10.22 15.34
C GLN A 52 -16.43 -9.54 16.67
N ASP A 53 -15.20 -9.06 16.80
CA ASP A 53 -14.75 -8.35 17.99
C ASP A 53 -15.29 -6.91 17.98
N HIS A 54 -16.20 -6.63 18.91
CA HIS A 54 -16.82 -5.31 19.09
C HIS A 54 -15.88 -4.26 19.69
N SER A 55 -14.69 -4.64 20.14
CA SER A 55 -13.68 -3.71 20.67
C SER A 55 -12.86 -3.01 19.59
N LEU A 56 -13.01 -3.39 18.32
CA LEU A 56 -12.26 -2.81 17.22
C LEU A 56 -12.78 -1.42 16.81
N PRO A 57 -11.88 -0.44 16.60
CA PRO A 57 -12.25 0.84 15.99
C PRO A 57 -12.89 0.64 14.61
N ASP A 58 -13.94 1.40 14.29
CA ASP A 58 -14.67 1.31 13.01
C ASP A 58 -13.78 1.43 11.77
N ASN A 59 -12.68 2.20 11.88
CA ASN A 59 -11.72 2.42 10.82
C ASN A 59 -10.89 1.17 10.50
N ASP A 60 -10.56 0.38 11.54
CA ASP A 60 -9.84 -0.89 11.42
C ASP A 60 -10.80 -1.99 10.96
N ARG A 61 -12.05 -1.99 11.45
CA ARG A 61 -13.11 -2.92 11.03
C ARG A 61 -13.40 -2.86 9.52
N LYS A 62 -13.53 -1.66 8.95
CA LYS A 62 -13.71 -1.47 7.50
C LYS A 62 -12.51 -1.96 6.68
N LYS A 63 -11.29 -1.82 7.19
CA LYS A 63 -10.09 -2.32 6.51
C LYS A 63 -10.03 -3.84 6.53
N ILE A 64 -10.37 -4.48 7.66
CA ILE A 64 -10.43 -5.94 7.78
C ILE A 64 -11.54 -6.50 6.91
N GLU A 65 -12.69 -5.84 6.81
CA GLU A 65 -13.79 -6.23 5.92
C GLU A 65 -13.38 -6.21 4.44
N ARG A 66 -12.68 -5.15 3.98
CA ARG A 66 -12.13 -5.08 2.61
C ARG A 66 -11.13 -6.19 2.35
N LEU A 67 -10.25 -6.45 3.32
CA LEU A 67 -9.28 -7.54 3.28
C LEU A 67 -9.94 -8.92 3.18
N TYR A 68 -11.02 -9.14 3.93
CA TYR A 68 -11.79 -10.38 3.91
C TYR A 68 -12.54 -10.57 2.59
N ARG A 69 -13.10 -9.48 2.01
CA ARG A 69 -13.80 -9.52 0.71
C ARG A 69 -12.86 -9.66 -0.50
N GLY A 70 -11.55 -9.46 -0.32
CA GLY A 70 -10.57 -9.56 -1.40
C GLY A 70 -10.51 -8.33 -2.33
N GLU A 71 -10.95 -7.16 -1.85
CA GLU A 71 -10.89 -5.86 -2.56
C GLU A 71 -9.67 -4.99 -2.15
#